data_AF-A0A9D9BNX2-F1
#
_entry.id   AF-A0A9D9BNX2-F1
#
_cell.length_a   1.000
_cell.length_b   1.000
_cell.length_c   1.000
_cell.angle_alpha   90.00
_cell.angle_beta   90.00
_cell.angle_gamma   90.00
#
_symmetry.space_group_name_H-M   'P 1'
#
loop_
_entity.id
_entity.type
_entity.pdbx_description
1 polymer ?
#
loop_
_entity_poly.entity_id
_entity_poly.type
_entity_poly.pdbx_seq_one_letter_code
_entity_poly.pdbx_strand_id
1 'polypeptide(L)'
;MKTVLIQILTLLILVSCQSKKSQWYLIKNYDQVSKYKPFGYTSGYVNQNADTIIPLDKYARCFTDTVKYYAIVYDKKQGLIGIDLNETKLFNAVWNGEGSEVKESEGMILIVENKKYGFANNKGEIIIEPKYKCAESFKNGKAKVSNNCLESDDEYLKWKMNTWTFIDKNGNEIK
;
A
#
# COMPACT_ATOMS: atom_id res chain seq x y z
N MET A 1 56.32 -43.93 22.11
CA MET A 1 54.92 -43.54 22.41
C MET A 1 54.65 -42.21 21.72
N LYS A 2 53.88 -42.20 20.63
CA LYS A 2 53.51 -40.98 19.89
C LYS A 2 52.10 -40.58 20.31
N THR A 3 51.97 -39.43 20.95
CA THR A 3 50.71 -38.84 21.38
C THR A 3 49.99 -38.26 20.16
N VAL A 4 48.77 -38.74 19.87
CA VAL A 4 47.91 -38.19 18.82
C VAL A 4 47.01 -37.13 19.46
N LEU A 5 47.24 -35.85 19.15
CA LEU A 5 46.32 -34.77 19.49
C LEU A 5 45.22 -34.70 18.44
N ILE A 6 44.01 -35.14 18.81
CA ILE A 6 42.79 -34.93 18.03
C ILE A 6 42.30 -33.51 18.36
N GLN A 7 42.62 -32.55 17.51
CA GLN A 7 41.98 -31.23 17.55
C GLN A 7 40.58 -31.37 16.97
N ILE A 8 39.58 -31.41 17.86
CA ILE A 8 38.16 -31.34 17.53
C ILE A 8 37.89 -29.91 17.06
N LEU A 9 37.93 -29.69 15.75
CA LEU A 9 37.46 -28.47 15.11
C LEU A 9 35.94 -28.42 15.27
N THR A 10 35.46 -27.73 16.31
CA THR A 10 34.03 -27.46 16.50
C THR A 10 33.55 -26.55 15.38
N LEU A 11 32.96 -27.15 14.35
CA LEU A 11 32.26 -26.47 13.27
C LEU A 11 31.01 -25.81 13.87
N LEU A 12 31.11 -24.53 14.22
CA LEU A 12 29.95 -23.70 14.55
C LEU A 12 29.09 -23.56 13.29
N ILE A 13 28.08 -24.42 13.17
CA ILE A 13 27.03 -24.26 12.17
C ILE A 13 26.20 -23.06 12.64
N LEU A 14 26.50 -21.89 12.10
CA LEU A 14 25.61 -20.73 12.14
C LEU A 14 24.35 -21.13 11.35
N VAL A 15 23.38 -21.73 12.04
CA VAL A 15 22.01 -21.79 11.56
C VAL A 15 21.57 -20.33 11.51
N SER A 16 21.72 -19.71 10.34
CA SER A 16 21.01 -18.48 10.05
C SER A 16 19.53 -18.83 10.11
N CYS A 17 18.93 -18.59 11.27
CA CYS A 17 17.48 -18.56 11.40
C CYS A 17 17.05 -17.40 10.50
N GLN A 18 16.71 -17.73 9.25
CA GLN A 18 15.94 -16.82 8.42
C GLN A 18 14.64 -16.64 9.18
N SER A 19 14.54 -15.55 9.96
CA SER A 19 13.28 -15.20 10.59
C SER A 19 12.26 -15.15 9.46
N LYS A 20 11.30 -16.09 9.47
CA LYS A 20 10.17 -16.03 8.55
C LYS A 20 9.55 -14.67 8.80
N LYS A 21 9.72 -13.73 7.86
CA LYS A 21 9.12 -12.39 7.98
C LYS A 21 7.64 -12.60 8.23
N SER A 22 7.12 -12.03 9.31
CA SER A 22 5.70 -12.12 9.63
C SER A 22 4.93 -11.47 8.49
N GLN A 23 4.18 -12.28 7.75
CA GLN A 23 3.26 -11.83 6.73
C GLN A 23 1.85 -11.92 7.28
N TRP A 24 0.99 -11.01 6.85
CA TRP A 24 -0.44 -11.10 7.12
C TRP A 24 -1.18 -11.52 5.86
N TYR A 25 -2.12 -12.43 6.00
CA TYR A 25 -2.94 -12.95 4.91
C TYR A 25 -4.37 -12.48 5.10
N LEU A 26 -4.94 -11.91 4.05
CA LEU A 26 -6.31 -11.43 4.04
C LEU A 26 -7.28 -12.58 4.22
N ILE A 27 -8.23 -12.41 5.14
CA ILE A 27 -9.40 -13.29 5.28
C ILE A 27 -10.66 -12.48 5.01
N LYS A 28 -11.64 -13.13 4.38
CA LYS A 28 -12.96 -12.55 4.04
C LYS A 28 -14.04 -13.50 4.56
N ASN A 29 -15.07 -12.96 5.18
CA ASN A 29 -16.23 -13.72 5.62
C ASN A 29 -17.49 -13.15 4.95
N TYR A 30 -18.05 -13.91 4.03
CA TYR A 30 -19.25 -13.53 3.27
C TYR A 30 -20.56 -13.84 3.99
N ASP A 31 -20.54 -14.74 4.98
CA ASP A 31 -21.71 -15.04 5.81
C ASP A 31 -21.98 -13.90 6.81
N GLN A 32 -20.94 -13.16 7.18
CA GLN A 32 -21.04 -11.93 7.97
C GLN A 32 -20.99 -10.73 7.04
N VAL A 33 -22.17 -10.17 6.76
CA VAL A 33 -22.26 -8.94 5.97
C VAL A 33 -21.66 -7.79 6.77
N SER A 34 -20.79 -7.03 6.12
CA SER A 34 -20.24 -5.80 6.70
C SER A 34 -21.39 -4.91 7.19
N LYS A 35 -21.26 -4.36 8.40
CA LYS A 35 -22.17 -3.29 8.87
C LYS A 35 -22.11 -2.02 7.98
N TYR A 36 -21.22 -1.99 7.00
CA TYR A 36 -21.01 -0.91 6.05
C TYR A 36 -21.56 -1.32 4.70
N LYS A 37 -22.72 -0.75 4.36
CA LYS A 37 -23.48 -1.05 3.14
C LYS A 37 -22.69 -1.06 1.81
N PRO A 38 -21.65 -0.25 1.57
CA PRO A 38 -20.89 -0.38 0.33
C PRO A 38 -20.08 -1.67 0.22
N PHE A 39 -19.87 -2.41 1.32
CA PHE A 39 -19.07 -3.64 1.33
C PHE A 39 -19.93 -4.84 1.75
N GLY A 40 -19.95 -5.90 0.95
CA GLY A 40 -20.84 -7.06 1.17
C GLY A 40 -20.35 -8.08 2.18
N TYR A 41 -19.15 -7.93 2.75
CA TYR A 41 -18.49 -8.93 3.60
C TYR A 41 -17.58 -8.27 4.63
N THR A 42 -17.29 -8.97 5.74
CA THR A 42 -16.28 -8.56 6.71
C THR A 42 -14.91 -9.13 6.36
N SER A 43 -13.83 -8.46 6.75
CA SER A 43 -12.48 -8.86 6.35
C SER A 43 -11.44 -8.46 7.37
N GLY A 44 -10.40 -9.28 7.50
CA GLY A 44 -9.35 -9.10 8.48
C GLY A 44 -8.06 -9.75 8.02
N TYR A 45 -7.14 -9.95 8.96
CA TYR A 45 -5.83 -10.51 8.68
C TYR A 45 -5.48 -11.61 9.66
N VAL A 46 -4.86 -12.66 9.16
CA VAL A 46 -4.27 -13.75 9.96
C VAL A 46 -2.79 -13.90 9.66
N ASN A 47 -2.04 -14.50 10.57
CA ASN A 47 -0.67 -14.94 10.29
C ASN A 47 -0.66 -16.31 9.59
N GLN A 48 0.52 -16.85 9.34
CA GLN A 48 0.73 -18.17 8.72
C GLN A 48 0.18 -19.37 9.52
N ASN A 49 -0.11 -19.19 10.82
CA ASN A 49 -0.71 -20.21 11.68
C ASN A 49 -2.24 -20.05 11.77
N ALA A 50 -2.84 -19.14 10.99
CA ALA A 50 -4.23 -18.72 11.09
C ALA A 50 -4.61 -17.99 12.39
N ASP A 51 -3.63 -17.52 13.18
CA ASP A 51 -3.92 -16.65 14.33
C ASP A 51 -4.39 -15.29 13.81
N THR A 52 -5.44 -14.74 14.43
CA THR A 52 -5.98 -13.43 14.05
C THR A 52 -5.00 -12.31 14.42
N ILE A 53 -4.63 -11.51 13.41
CA ILE A 53 -3.85 -10.27 13.56
C ILE A 53 -4.77 -9.07 13.56
N ILE A 54 -5.64 -8.96 12.54
CA ILE A 54 -6.70 -7.94 12.48
C ILE A 54 -8.05 -8.67 12.45
N PRO A 55 -8.94 -8.44 13.44
CA PRO A 55 -10.29 -9.00 13.44
C PRO A 55 -11.11 -8.55 12.22
N LEU A 56 -12.02 -9.42 11.76
CA LEU A 56 -12.86 -9.22 10.57
C LEU A 56 -13.65 -7.89 10.53
N ASP A 57 -13.96 -7.31 11.69
CA ASP A 57 -14.80 -6.11 11.81
C ASP A 57 -14.06 -4.86 12.33
N LYS A 58 -12.73 -4.95 12.47
CA LYS A 58 -11.92 -3.82 12.95
C LYS A 58 -11.96 -2.66 11.95
N TYR A 59 -11.63 -2.94 10.69
CA TYR A 59 -11.79 -2.01 9.57
C TYR A 59 -13.05 -2.37 8.78
N ALA A 60 -13.62 -1.42 8.05
CA ALA A 60 -14.79 -1.71 7.21
C ALA A 60 -14.45 -2.71 6.09
N ARG A 61 -13.21 -2.63 5.59
CA ARG A 61 -12.66 -3.50 4.56
C ARG A 61 -11.14 -3.48 4.58
N CYS A 62 -10.53 -4.63 4.29
CA CYS A 62 -9.10 -4.82 4.06
C CYS A 62 -8.90 -5.22 2.58
N PHE A 63 -7.87 -4.68 1.93
CA PHE A 63 -7.68 -4.80 0.48
C PHE A 63 -6.42 -5.56 0.07
N THR A 64 -5.38 -5.56 0.89
CA THR A 64 -4.09 -6.17 0.55
C THR A 64 -4.14 -7.67 0.83
N ASP A 65 -3.98 -8.53 -0.18
CA ASP A 65 -4.05 -9.99 0.00
C ASP A 65 -2.93 -10.54 0.89
N THR A 66 -1.69 -10.11 0.65
CA THR A 66 -0.50 -10.49 1.43
C THR A 66 0.26 -9.25 1.88
N VAL A 67 0.20 -8.96 3.17
CA VAL A 67 0.86 -7.80 3.79
C VAL A 67 2.31 -8.14 4.09
N LYS A 68 3.24 -7.41 3.45
CA LYS A 68 4.68 -7.51 3.70
C LYS A 68 5.26 -6.29 4.42
N TYR A 69 4.71 -5.12 4.16
CA TYR A 69 5.21 -3.84 4.70
C TYR A 69 4.06 -3.00 5.28
N TYR A 70 2.97 -2.86 4.53
CA TYR A 70 1.78 -2.15 4.95
C TYR A 70 0.54 -2.80 4.34
N ALA A 71 -0.62 -2.56 4.94
CA ALA A 71 -1.92 -2.96 4.43
C ALA A 71 -2.71 -1.72 4.00
N ILE A 72 -3.52 -1.85 2.95
CA ILE A 72 -4.57 -0.87 2.66
C ILE A 72 -5.87 -1.32 3.32
N VAL A 73 -6.46 -0.43 4.10
CA VAL A 73 -7.71 -0.65 4.82
C VAL A 73 -8.64 0.55 4.66
N TYR A 74 -9.95 0.31 4.78
CA TYR A 74 -10.93 1.38 4.92
C TYR A 74 -11.32 1.53 6.38
N ASP A 75 -10.88 2.61 7.00
CA ASP A 75 -11.27 3.03 8.33
C ASP A 75 -12.50 3.96 8.28
N LYS A 76 -13.43 3.83 9.24
CA LYS A 76 -14.67 4.65 9.24
C LYS A 76 -14.40 6.14 9.28
N LYS A 77 -13.40 6.53 10.07
CA LYS A 77 -13.15 7.91 10.48
C LYS A 77 -12.13 8.55 9.55
N GLN A 78 -11.19 7.77 9.08
CA GLN A 78 -10.04 8.24 8.30
C GLN A 78 -10.17 7.94 6.81
N GLY A 79 -11.13 7.11 6.40
CA GLY A 79 -11.32 6.71 5.01
C GLY A 79 -10.32 5.63 4.58
N LEU A 80 -9.91 5.67 3.31
CA LEU A 80 -8.97 4.71 2.74
C LEU A 80 -7.53 5.07 3.11
N ILE A 81 -6.86 4.21 3.86
CA ILE A 81 -5.54 4.50 4.43
C ILE A 81 -4.58 3.33 4.26
N GLY A 82 -3.29 3.64 4.20
CA GLY A 82 -2.22 2.67 4.41
C GLY A 82 -1.87 2.60 5.90
N ILE A 83 -1.74 1.38 6.44
CA ILE A 83 -1.31 1.11 7.81
C ILE A 83 -0.09 0.19 7.84
N ASP A 84 0.87 0.46 8.71
CA ASP A 84 2.02 -0.43 8.92
C ASP A 84 1.65 -1.69 9.73
N LEU A 85 2.64 -2.51 10.04
CA LEU A 85 2.46 -3.74 10.83
C LEU A 85 2.13 -3.49 12.32
N ASN A 86 2.18 -2.24 12.78
CA ASN A 86 1.71 -1.82 14.10
C ASN A 86 0.37 -1.08 14.02
N GLU A 87 -0.27 -1.10 12.85
CA GLU A 87 -1.51 -0.39 12.55
C GLU A 87 -1.39 1.15 12.65
N THR A 88 -0.17 1.66 12.55
CA THR A 88 0.10 3.09 12.44
C THR A 88 -0.22 3.54 11.03
N LYS A 89 -1.04 4.59 10.90
CA LYS A 89 -1.36 5.20 9.61
C LYS A 89 -0.09 5.77 8.96
N LEU A 90 0.14 5.40 7.70
CA LEU A 90 1.23 5.90 6.87
C LEU A 90 0.77 7.05 5.96
N PHE A 91 -0.37 6.91 5.30
CA PHE A 91 -0.92 7.89 4.35
C PHE A 91 -2.41 7.64 4.09
N ASN A 92 -3.12 8.63 3.54
CA ASN A 92 -4.41 8.37 2.90
C ASN A 92 -4.19 7.92 1.45
N ALA A 93 -4.85 6.85 1.06
CA ALA A 93 -4.82 6.31 -0.29
C ALA A 93 -6.02 6.83 -1.11
N VAL A 94 -5.92 6.69 -2.42
CA VAL A 94 -6.97 7.13 -3.36
C VAL A 94 -7.68 5.90 -3.93
N TRP A 95 -9.02 5.94 -3.97
CA TRP A 95 -9.82 4.94 -4.67
C TRP A 95 -9.52 4.98 -6.17
N ASN A 96 -9.53 3.83 -6.86
CA ASN A 96 -9.67 3.89 -8.32
C ASN A 96 -11.03 4.54 -8.66
N GLY A 97 -11.14 5.17 -9.83
CA GLY A 97 -12.37 5.86 -10.26
C GLY A 97 -13.63 4.97 -10.31
N GLU A 98 -13.46 3.65 -10.19
CA GLU A 98 -14.51 2.62 -10.18
C GLU A 98 -14.87 2.15 -8.76
N GLY A 99 -14.29 2.74 -7.71
CA GLY A 99 -14.59 2.47 -6.30
C GLY A 99 -14.31 1.04 -5.83
N SER A 100 -13.65 0.24 -6.66
CA SER A 100 -13.58 -1.22 -6.49
C SER A 100 -12.23 -1.67 -5.94
N GLU A 101 -11.14 -0.95 -6.24
CA GLU A 101 -9.78 -1.33 -5.89
C GLU A 101 -8.88 -0.12 -5.63
N VAL A 102 -7.79 -0.37 -4.91
CA VAL A 102 -6.71 0.60 -4.71
C VAL A 102 -5.65 0.35 -5.77
N LYS A 103 -5.33 1.35 -6.59
CA LYS A 103 -4.44 1.17 -7.73
C LYS A 103 -2.98 1.38 -7.32
N GLU A 104 -2.30 0.29 -6.97
CA GLU A 104 -0.84 0.24 -7.11
C GLU A 104 -0.49 0.08 -8.60
N SER A 105 0.42 0.90 -9.11
CA SER A 105 0.88 0.84 -10.49
C SER A 105 2.39 0.98 -10.54
N GLU A 106 3.06 -0.01 -11.11
CA GLU A 106 4.52 -0.07 -11.23
C GLU A 106 5.28 0.13 -9.91
N GLY A 107 4.75 -0.39 -8.79
CA GLY A 107 5.38 -0.28 -7.47
C GLY A 107 5.09 1.03 -6.74
N MET A 108 4.19 1.86 -7.27
CA MET A 108 3.81 3.16 -6.69
C MET A 108 2.30 3.21 -6.46
N ILE A 109 1.87 3.87 -5.39
CA ILE A 109 0.46 4.12 -5.06
C ILE A 109 0.20 5.63 -4.99
N LEU A 110 -0.94 6.07 -5.51
CA LEU A 110 -1.41 7.45 -5.32
C LEU A 110 -1.84 7.66 -3.88
N ILE A 111 -1.34 8.73 -3.27
CA ILE A 111 -1.72 9.16 -1.93
C ILE A 111 -2.28 10.58 -1.97
N VAL A 112 -3.09 10.92 -0.97
CA VAL A 112 -3.72 12.24 -0.87
C VAL A 112 -3.61 12.82 0.53
N GLU A 113 -3.24 14.09 0.61
CA GLU A 113 -3.21 14.87 1.86
C GLU A 113 -3.59 16.31 1.52
N ASN A 114 -4.45 16.94 2.31
CA ASN A 114 -4.87 18.33 2.10
C ASN A 114 -5.30 18.65 0.65
N LYS A 115 -6.05 17.74 0.02
CA LYS A 115 -6.51 17.81 -1.39
C LYS A 115 -5.38 17.87 -2.43
N LYS A 116 -4.17 17.44 -2.08
CA LYS A 116 -3.05 17.31 -3.00
C LYS A 116 -2.64 15.85 -3.13
N TYR A 117 -2.12 15.51 -4.30
CA TYR A 117 -1.70 14.16 -4.65
C TYR A 117 -0.18 14.03 -4.60
N GLY A 118 0.26 12.87 -4.10
CA GLY A 118 1.64 12.43 -4.05
C GLY A 118 1.72 10.93 -4.36
N PHE A 119 2.87 10.33 -4.10
CA PHE A 119 3.11 8.92 -4.35
C PHE A 119 3.94 8.27 -3.24
N ALA A 120 3.49 7.09 -2.79
CA ALA A 120 4.27 6.21 -1.93
C ALA A 120 4.71 4.96 -2.71
N ASN A 121 5.78 4.31 -2.26
CA ASN A 121 6.26 3.07 -2.86
C ASN A 121 5.64 1.82 -2.21
N ASN A 122 6.01 0.63 -2.72
CA ASN A 122 5.56 -0.66 -2.20
C ASN A 122 6.01 -1.02 -0.78
N LYS A 123 6.88 -0.22 -0.15
CA LYS A 123 7.25 -0.34 1.27
C LYS A 123 6.44 0.61 2.17
N GLY A 124 5.62 1.45 1.58
CA GLY A 124 4.84 2.47 2.28
C GLY A 124 5.62 3.76 2.54
N GLU A 125 6.79 3.92 1.93
CA GLU A 125 7.59 5.15 2.03
C GLU A 125 7.03 6.18 1.06
N ILE A 126 6.77 7.41 1.54
CA ILE A 126 6.37 8.53 0.69
C ILE A 126 7.60 8.97 -0.12
N ILE A 127 7.56 8.80 -1.43
CA ILE A 127 8.66 9.18 -2.34
C ILE A 127 8.42 10.57 -2.91
N ILE A 128 7.16 10.88 -3.21
CA ILE A 128 6.75 12.18 -3.73
C ILE A 128 5.68 12.71 -2.80
N GLU A 129 6.03 13.74 -2.03
CA GLU A 129 5.09 14.39 -1.11
C GLU A 129 3.84 14.92 -1.84
N PRO A 130 2.66 14.89 -1.20
CA PRO A 130 1.44 15.48 -1.73
C PRO A 130 1.59 16.96 -2.08
N LYS A 131 1.79 17.26 -3.37
CA LYS A 131 2.02 18.63 -3.86
C LYS A 131 1.23 19.01 -5.11
N TYR A 132 0.74 18.03 -5.87
CA TYR A 132 0.02 18.26 -7.11
C TYR A 132 -1.48 18.36 -6.89
N LYS A 133 -2.18 19.20 -7.67
CA LYS A 133 -3.65 19.29 -7.61
C LYS A 133 -4.34 18.08 -8.25
N CYS A 134 -3.72 17.48 -9.26
CA CYS A 134 -4.10 16.17 -9.80
C CYS A 134 -2.88 15.34 -10.14
N ALA A 135 -3.07 14.03 -10.09
CA ALA A 135 -2.10 13.06 -10.56
C ALA A 135 -2.82 11.85 -11.16
N GLU A 136 -2.17 11.20 -12.11
CA GLU A 136 -2.52 9.85 -12.58
C GLU A 136 -1.48 8.83 -12.09
N SER A 137 -1.89 7.56 -11.99
CA SER A 137 -0.97 6.47 -11.66
C SER A 137 0.18 6.36 -12.68
N PHE A 138 1.32 5.83 -12.22
CA PHE A 138 2.46 5.54 -13.10
C PHE A 138 2.09 4.57 -14.22
N LYS A 139 2.52 4.87 -15.43
CA LYS A 139 2.42 4.01 -16.62
C LYS A 139 3.61 4.28 -17.55
N ASN A 140 4.27 3.23 -17.99
CA ASN A 140 5.49 3.28 -18.80
C ASN A 140 6.59 4.11 -18.11
N GLY A 141 6.79 3.92 -16.80
CA GLY A 141 7.85 4.58 -16.04
C GLY A 141 7.61 6.04 -15.68
N LYS A 142 6.44 6.62 -16.03
CA LYS A 142 6.10 8.03 -15.77
C LYS A 142 4.67 8.21 -15.27
N ALA A 143 4.42 9.29 -14.54
CA ALA A 143 3.09 9.72 -14.12
C ALA A 143 2.77 11.10 -14.69
N LYS A 144 1.49 11.36 -15.00
CA LYS A 144 1.02 12.70 -15.32
C LYS A 144 0.62 13.42 -14.03
N VAL A 145 1.05 14.65 -13.90
CA VAL A 145 0.73 15.49 -12.75
C VAL A 145 0.40 16.91 -13.20
N SER A 146 -0.39 17.63 -12.40
CA SER A 146 -0.68 19.03 -12.65
C SER A 146 -0.88 19.82 -11.37
N ASN A 147 -0.41 21.07 -11.39
CA ASN A 147 -0.73 22.08 -10.37
C ASN A 147 -1.97 22.90 -10.71
N ASN A 148 -2.52 22.72 -11.91
CA ASN A 148 -3.71 23.41 -12.38
C ASN A 148 -4.73 22.39 -12.88
N CYS A 149 -5.67 22.06 -11.99
CA CYS A 149 -6.82 21.25 -12.34
C CYS A 149 -8.05 22.12 -12.29
N LEU A 150 -8.68 22.32 -13.44
CA LEU A 150 -9.95 23.02 -13.47
C LEU A 150 -11.05 22.05 -13.04
N GLU A 151 -11.86 22.50 -12.08
CA GLU A 151 -13.11 21.82 -11.75
C GLU A 151 -14.14 22.20 -12.83
N SER A 152 -14.41 21.27 -13.75
CA SER A 152 -15.50 21.38 -14.72
C SER A 152 -16.35 20.11 -14.67
N ASP A 153 -17.67 20.24 -14.69
CA ASP A 153 -18.55 19.06 -14.78
C ASP A 153 -18.40 18.32 -16.12
N ASP A 154 -17.79 18.97 -17.12
CA ASP A 154 -17.40 18.37 -18.39
C ASP A 154 -15.99 17.76 -18.28
N GLU A 155 -15.93 16.43 -18.33
CA GLU A 155 -14.67 15.69 -18.27
C GLU A 155 -13.71 16.05 -19.42
N TYR A 156 -14.23 16.25 -20.64
CA TYR A 156 -13.41 16.63 -21.79
C TYR A 156 -12.76 18.01 -21.58
N LEU A 157 -13.48 18.97 -20.98
CA LEU A 157 -12.92 20.28 -20.65
C LEU A 157 -11.88 20.22 -19.53
N LYS A 158 -12.07 19.36 -18.52
CA LYS A 158 -11.04 19.08 -17.50
C LYS A 158 -9.72 18.65 -18.16
N TRP A 159 -9.77 17.67 -19.06
CA TRP A 159 -8.58 17.13 -19.72
C TRP A 159 -7.88 18.15 -20.62
N LYS A 160 -8.65 18.94 -21.37
CA LYS A 160 -8.12 19.88 -22.37
C LYS A 160 -7.47 21.12 -21.75
N MET A 161 -7.93 21.54 -20.57
CA MET A 161 -7.47 22.78 -19.94
C MET A 161 -6.40 22.57 -18.87
N ASN A 162 -6.21 21.34 -18.40
CA ASN A 162 -5.14 21.02 -17.47
C ASN A 162 -3.78 21.05 -18.19
N THR A 163 -2.84 21.80 -17.64
CA THR A 163 -1.43 21.75 -18.08
C THR A 163 -0.75 20.57 -17.41
N TRP A 164 -0.58 19.47 -18.13
CA TRP A 164 0.03 18.25 -17.63
C TRP A 164 1.54 18.24 -17.81
N THR A 165 2.25 17.82 -16.77
CA THR A 165 3.69 17.50 -16.82
C THR A 165 3.87 16.02 -16.52
N PHE A 166 4.90 15.40 -17.10
CA PHE A 166 5.29 14.03 -16.75
C PHE A 166 6.39 14.04 -15.70
N ILE A 167 6.31 13.13 -14.73
CA ILE A 167 7.36 12.91 -13.75
C ILE A 167 7.83 11.45 -13.73
N ASP A 168 9.10 11.24 -13.39
CA ASP A 168 9.65 9.92 -13.07
C ASP A 168 9.27 9.47 -11.64
N LYS A 169 9.67 8.26 -11.25
CA LYS A 169 9.35 7.68 -9.92
C LYS A 169 10.01 8.41 -8.74
N ASN A 170 10.98 9.28 -8.99
CA ASN A 170 11.61 10.14 -7.99
C ASN A 170 10.99 11.55 -7.95
N GLY A 171 10.02 11.83 -8.83
CA GLY A 171 9.35 13.13 -8.92
C GLY A 171 10.07 14.15 -9.79
N ASN A 172 11.07 13.74 -10.57
CA ASN A 172 11.74 14.62 -11.53
C ASN A 172 10.88 14.79 -12.78
N GLU A 173 10.75 16.02 -13.27
CA GLU A 173 10.03 16.27 -14.52
C GLU A 173 10.79 15.67 -15.72
N ILE A 174 10.04 15.00 -16.59
CA ILE A 174 10.53 14.42 -17.84
C ILE A 174 10.19 15.42 -18.95
N LYS A 175 11.24 15.93 -19.61
CA LYS A 175 11.14 16.85 -20.75
C LYS A 175 11.01 16.10 -22.07
#